data_AF-A0A2P5F3D8-F1
#
_entry.id   AF-A0A2P5F3D8-F1
#
_cell.length_a   1.000
_cell.length_b   1.000
_cell.length_c   1.000
_cell.angle_alpha   90.00
_cell.angle_beta   90.00
_cell.angle_gamma   90.00
#
_symmetry.space_group_name_H-M   'P 1'
#
loop_
_entity.id
_entity.type
_entity.pdbx_description
1 polymer ?
#
loop_
_entity_poly.entity_id
_entity_poly.type
_entity_poly.pdbx_seq_one_letter_code
_entity_poly.pdbx_strand_id
1 'polypeptide(L)'
;KSFSAVVHPQANGQVEAINKILKQNIKTKLEEHKGAWPEVLPEVLWAYRTTQRSTTGESLFSLAYGYEAMVPVEIGASSLRRSTYEPDQNNALMRIELDLLEERHEQSQLRVASYQQRTARYYNSKVKAREFGVGDLVLRQVLPNTKEQGAGVFGPSWEGPYVIDAVIRPETYKLAHTGGQKIEHAWNAEQLRRYYQ
;
A
#
# COMPACT_ATOMS: atom_id res chain seq x y z
N LYS A 1 -11.32 6.16 20.19
CA LYS A 1 -11.08 6.43 18.75
C LYS A 1 -9.64 6.87 18.61
N SER A 2 -8.80 6.11 17.89
CA SER A 2 -7.43 6.50 17.58
C SER A 2 -7.45 7.40 16.34
N PHE A 3 -6.87 8.60 16.42
CA PHE A 3 -6.77 9.52 15.30
C PHE A 3 -5.34 9.47 14.75
N SER A 4 -5.21 9.39 13.42
CA SER A 4 -3.92 9.50 12.75
C SER A 4 -3.38 10.94 12.83
N ALA A 5 -2.06 11.08 12.83
CA ALA A 5 -1.39 12.38 12.70
C ALA A 5 -1.85 13.09 11.41
N VAL A 6 -2.01 14.42 11.50
CA VAL A 6 -2.41 15.30 10.41
C VAL A 6 -1.45 15.12 9.22
N VAL A 7 -1.98 14.84 8.02
CA VAL A 7 -1.22 14.74 6.76
C VAL A 7 -0.21 13.56 6.70
N HIS A 8 -0.47 12.46 7.41
CA HIS A 8 0.27 11.20 7.23
C HIS A 8 -0.60 10.10 6.59
N PRO A 9 -0.78 10.11 5.24
CA PRO A 9 -1.55 9.08 4.54
C PRO A 9 -1.02 7.65 4.76
N GLN A 10 0.30 7.51 4.98
CA GLN A 10 0.95 6.23 5.25
C GLN A 10 0.45 5.55 6.54
N ALA A 11 0.00 6.33 7.54
CA ALA A 11 -0.53 5.78 8.79
C ALA A 11 -1.89 5.07 8.58
N ASN A 12 -2.61 5.40 7.50
CA ASN A 12 -3.84 4.71 7.06
C ASN A 12 -3.61 3.86 5.80
N GLY A 13 -2.37 3.43 5.55
CA GLY A 13 -1.97 2.78 4.30
C GLY A 13 -2.79 1.55 3.90
N GLN A 14 -3.35 0.81 4.87
CA GLN A 14 -4.27 -0.31 4.59
C GLN A 14 -5.54 0.17 3.89
N VAL A 15 -6.19 1.22 4.42
CA VAL A 15 -7.41 1.79 3.83
C VAL A 15 -7.11 2.41 2.46
N GLU A 16 -5.95 3.06 2.31
CA GLU A 16 -5.54 3.61 1.02
C GLU A 16 -5.31 2.53 -0.04
N ALA A 17 -4.69 1.41 0.33
CA ALA A 17 -4.50 0.27 -0.56
C ALA A 17 -5.84 -0.34 -0.99
N ILE A 18 -6.79 -0.50 -0.06
CA ILE A 18 -8.16 -0.98 -0.37
C ILE A 18 -8.86 -0.01 -1.31
N ASN A 19 -8.82 1.30 -1.02
CA ASN A 19 -9.41 2.33 -1.87
C ASN A 19 -8.84 2.31 -3.29
N LYS A 20 -7.53 2.06 -3.43
CA LYS A 20 -6.88 1.91 -4.74
C LYS A 20 -7.46 0.72 -5.52
N ILE A 21 -7.62 -0.44 -4.87
CA ILE A 21 -8.18 -1.64 -5.50
C ILE A 21 -9.64 -1.41 -5.90
N LEU A 22 -10.46 -0.84 -5.00
CA LEU A 22 -11.87 -0.56 -5.29
C LEU A 22 -12.01 0.42 -6.46
N LYS A 23 -11.23 1.50 -6.48
CA LYS A 23 -11.21 2.45 -7.61
C LYS A 23 -10.81 1.77 -8.92
N GLN A 24 -9.84 0.85 -8.90
CA GLN A 24 -9.44 0.09 -10.09
C GLN A 24 -10.61 -0.75 -10.61
N ASN A 25 -11.24 -1.54 -9.72
CA ASN A 25 -12.34 -2.43 -10.09
C ASN A 25 -13.56 -1.65 -10.63
N ILE A 26 -13.90 -0.52 -10.01
CA ILE A 26 -14.96 0.38 -10.50
C ILE A 26 -14.63 0.89 -11.89
N LYS A 27 -13.39 1.37 -12.11
CA LYS A 27 -12.95 1.86 -13.43
C LYS A 27 -13.06 0.80 -14.52
N THR A 28 -12.70 -0.45 -14.22
CA THR A 28 -12.81 -1.56 -15.16
C THR A 28 -14.27 -1.90 -15.52
N LYS A 29 -15.21 -1.69 -14.60
CA LYS A 29 -16.63 -1.97 -14.85
C LYS A 29 -17.38 -0.81 -15.53
N LEU A 30 -16.94 0.43 -15.34
CA LEU A 30 -17.68 1.60 -15.82
C LEU A 30 -17.51 1.91 -17.32
N GLU A 31 -16.51 1.36 -18.00
CA GLU A 31 -16.21 1.59 -19.43
C GLU A 31 -16.51 3.05 -19.88
N GLU A 32 -17.44 3.27 -20.83
CA GLU A 32 -17.83 4.59 -21.33
C GLU A 32 -18.81 5.36 -20.41
N HIS A 33 -19.49 4.69 -19.48
CA HIS A 33 -20.53 5.27 -18.62
C HIS A 33 -19.95 5.85 -17.31
N LYS A 34 -19.08 6.86 -17.44
CA LYS A 34 -18.23 7.46 -16.38
C LYS A 34 -18.94 8.07 -15.16
N GLY A 35 -20.28 8.07 -15.10
CA GLY A 35 -21.08 8.70 -14.03
C GLY A 35 -21.82 7.74 -13.09
N ALA A 36 -22.05 6.48 -13.49
CA ALA A 36 -22.94 5.53 -12.80
C ALA A 36 -22.22 4.68 -11.74
N TRP A 37 -21.13 5.18 -11.13
CA TRP A 37 -20.37 4.42 -10.14
C TRP A 37 -21.17 3.97 -8.90
N PRO A 38 -22.19 4.71 -8.41
CA PRO A 38 -22.99 4.24 -7.27
C PRO A 38 -23.76 2.95 -7.57
N GLU A 39 -24.18 2.76 -8.82
CA GLU A 39 -24.96 1.60 -9.26
C GLU A 39 -24.11 0.33 -9.30
N VAL A 40 -22.83 0.48 -9.67
CA VAL A 40 -21.87 -0.62 -9.81
C VAL A 40 -21.13 -0.94 -8.50
N LEU A 41 -21.15 -0.01 -7.54
CA LEU A 41 -20.43 -0.17 -6.27
C LEU A 41 -20.81 -1.46 -5.51
N PRO A 42 -22.09 -1.83 -5.34
CA PRO A 42 -22.47 -3.05 -4.62
C PRO A 42 -21.87 -4.30 -5.26
N GLU A 43 -21.87 -4.40 -6.60
CA GLU A 43 -21.28 -5.53 -7.32
C GLU A 43 -19.77 -5.60 -7.12
N VAL A 44 -19.08 -4.45 -7.20
CA VAL A 44 -17.63 -4.38 -7.00
C VAL A 44 -17.25 -4.76 -5.57
N LEU A 45 -18.02 -4.29 -4.58
CA LEU A 45 -17.81 -4.66 -3.18
C LEU A 45 -18.05 -6.15 -2.96
N TRP A 46 -19.09 -6.71 -3.58
CA TRP A 46 -19.36 -8.14 -3.51
C TRP A 46 -18.20 -8.95 -4.08
N ALA A 47 -17.81 -8.66 -5.32
CA ALA A 47 -16.65 -9.30 -5.96
C ALA A 47 -15.37 -9.14 -5.14
N TYR A 48 -15.13 -7.95 -4.57
CA TYR A 48 -13.97 -7.69 -3.72
C TYR A 48 -13.93 -8.61 -2.49
N ARG A 49 -15.10 -8.89 -1.88
CA ARG A 49 -15.25 -9.71 -0.67
C ARG A 49 -15.19 -11.21 -0.94
N THR A 50 -15.77 -11.68 -2.05
CA THR A 50 -15.88 -13.12 -2.37
C THR A 50 -14.76 -13.64 -3.27
N THR A 51 -13.84 -12.78 -3.72
CA THR A 51 -12.67 -13.23 -4.50
C THR A 51 -11.53 -13.62 -3.59
N GLN A 52 -11.01 -14.84 -3.75
CA GLN A 52 -9.79 -15.28 -3.07
C GLN A 52 -8.60 -14.39 -3.44
N ARG A 53 -7.82 -13.95 -2.44
CA ARG A 53 -6.62 -13.14 -2.67
C ARG A 53 -5.39 -14.02 -2.68
N SER A 54 -4.49 -13.77 -3.63
CA SER A 54 -3.19 -14.45 -3.66
C SER A 54 -2.33 -14.20 -2.41
N THR A 55 -2.54 -13.08 -1.71
CA THR A 55 -1.80 -12.71 -0.50
C THR A 55 -2.27 -13.46 0.74
N THR A 56 -3.58 -13.69 0.88
CA THR A 56 -4.18 -14.37 2.05
C THR A 56 -4.49 -15.84 1.79
N GLY A 57 -4.56 -16.25 0.51
CA GLY A 57 -5.06 -17.57 0.09
C GLY A 57 -6.59 -17.71 0.14
N GLU A 58 -7.28 -16.74 0.74
CA GLU A 58 -8.68 -16.82 1.16
C GLU A 58 -9.46 -15.60 0.67
N SER A 59 -10.79 -15.71 0.62
CA SER A 59 -11.67 -14.56 0.37
C SER A 59 -11.80 -13.73 1.66
N LEU A 60 -12.11 -12.43 1.55
CA LEU A 60 -12.37 -11.63 2.76
C LEU A 60 -13.66 -12.10 3.46
N PHE A 61 -14.61 -12.64 2.70
CA PHE A 61 -15.85 -13.15 3.25
C PHE A 61 -15.60 -14.42 4.09
N SER A 62 -14.82 -15.38 3.58
CA SER A 62 -14.50 -16.61 4.34
C SER A 62 -13.75 -16.31 5.63
N LEU A 63 -12.84 -15.35 5.61
CA LEU A 63 -12.12 -14.91 6.81
C LEU A 63 -13.04 -14.20 7.82
N ALA A 64 -14.08 -13.49 7.38
CA ALA A 64 -14.97 -12.76 8.27
C ALA A 64 -16.08 -13.64 8.88
N TYR A 65 -16.62 -14.58 8.10
CA TYR A 65 -17.83 -15.33 8.46
C TYR A 65 -17.59 -16.84 8.65
N GLY A 66 -16.42 -17.35 8.28
CA GLY A 66 -16.06 -18.77 8.44
C GLY A 66 -16.35 -19.65 7.24
N TYR A 67 -17.14 -19.19 6.27
CA TYR A 67 -17.55 -19.98 5.11
C TYR A 67 -17.62 -19.11 3.85
N GLU A 68 -17.58 -19.74 2.67
CA GLU A 68 -17.58 -19.02 1.39
C GLU A 68 -19.00 -18.59 0.97
N ALA A 69 -19.15 -17.33 0.54
CA ALA A 69 -20.42 -16.81 0.04
C ALA A 69 -20.79 -17.39 -1.32
N MET A 70 -22.08 -17.40 -1.65
CA MET A 70 -22.53 -17.68 -3.02
C MET A 70 -22.33 -16.46 -3.92
N VAL A 71 -21.69 -16.65 -5.07
CA VAL A 71 -21.45 -15.57 -6.04
C VAL A 71 -22.76 -15.27 -6.81
N PRO A 72 -23.04 -14.03 -7.28
CA PRO A 72 -24.33 -13.71 -7.87
C PRO A 72 -24.66 -14.53 -9.12
N VAL A 73 -23.64 -14.99 -9.86
CA VAL A 73 -23.81 -15.92 -10.98
C VAL A 73 -24.38 -17.27 -10.54
N GLU A 74 -24.01 -17.76 -9.34
CA GLU A 74 -24.54 -18.99 -8.77
C GLU A 74 -25.99 -18.82 -8.29
N ILE A 75 -26.40 -17.58 -7.99
CA ILE A 75 -27.78 -17.21 -7.62
C ILE A 75 -28.67 -17.09 -8.87
N GLY A 76 -28.14 -16.69 -10.02
CA GLY A 76 -28.91 -16.64 -11.27
C GLY A 76 -29.05 -18.00 -11.95
N ALA A 77 -27.98 -18.82 -11.90
CA ALA A 77 -27.97 -20.15 -12.48
C ALA A 77 -28.51 -21.21 -11.49
N SER A 78 -29.00 -22.34 -12.01
CA SER A 78 -29.23 -23.56 -11.24
C SER A 78 -27.89 -24.19 -10.85
N SER A 79 -27.12 -23.50 -10.00
CA SER A 79 -25.83 -23.96 -9.50
C SER A 79 -26.01 -25.24 -8.68
N LEU A 80 -24.95 -26.08 -8.66
CA LEU A 80 -24.96 -27.32 -7.88
C LEU A 80 -25.27 -27.03 -6.40
N ARG A 81 -24.70 -25.96 -5.84
CA ARG A 81 -24.94 -25.52 -4.46
C ARG A 81 -26.43 -25.28 -4.17
N ARG A 82 -27.20 -24.82 -5.16
CA ARG A 82 -28.65 -24.64 -5.02
C ARG A 82 -29.42 -25.94 -5.27
N SER A 83 -29.05 -26.73 -6.27
CA SER A 83 -29.79 -27.95 -6.61
C SER A 83 -29.66 -29.05 -5.57
N THR A 84 -28.55 -29.09 -4.83
CA THR A 84 -28.29 -30.06 -3.75
C THR A 84 -28.42 -29.44 -2.36
N TYR A 85 -29.05 -28.27 -2.24
CA TYR A 85 -29.20 -27.60 -0.95
C TYR A 85 -30.13 -28.41 -0.04
N GLU A 86 -29.58 -28.90 1.07
CA GLU A 86 -30.32 -29.58 2.13
C GLU A 86 -29.99 -28.85 3.45
N PRO A 87 -31.00 -28.25 4.13
CA PRO A 87 -30.76 -27.39 5.28
C PRO A 87 -29.97 -28.04 6.41
N ASP A 88 -30.26 -29.30 6.75
CA ASP A 88 -29.65 -29.96 7.90
C ASP A 88 -28.17 -30.30 7.62
N GLN A 89 -27.87 -30.83 6.44
CA GLN A 89 -26.50 -31.02 5.96
C GLN A 89 -25.73 -29.71 5.87
N ASN A 90 -26.33 -28.64 5.34
CA ASN A 90 -25.67 -27.34 5.23
C ASN A 90 -25.32 -26.77 6.61
N ASN A 91 -26.22 -26.89 7.59
CA ASN A 91 -25.97 -26.47 8.96
C ASN A 91 -24.84 -27.28 9.61
N ALA A 92 -24.78 -28.60 9.36
CA ALA A 92 -23.70 -29.44 9.86
C ALA A 92 -22.33 -29.04 9.25
N LEU A 93 -22.28 -28.84 7.93
CA LEU A 93 -21.07 -28.38 7.24
C LEU A 93 -20.62 -27.00 7.71
N MET A 94 -21.55 -26.07 7.92
CA MET A 94 -21.22 -24.72 8.38
C MET A 94 -20.59 -24.72 9.78
N ARG A 95 -20.99 -25.66 10.67
CA ARG A 95 -20.33 -25.83 11.97
C ARG A 95 -18.90 -26.31 11.82
N ILE A 96 -18.65 -27.28 10.95
CA ILE A 96 -17.29 -27.78 10.66
C ILE A 96 -16.41 -26.64 10.12
N GLU A 97 -16.92 -25.85 9.18
CA GLU A 97 -16.19 -24.70 8.62
C GLU A 97 -15.87 -23.64 9.69
N LEU A 98 -16.78 -23.42 10.65
CA LEU A 98 -16.52 -22.53 11.79
C LEU A 98 -15.45 -23.09 12.73
N ASP A 99 -15.44 -24.39 12.99
CA ASP A 99 -14.40 -25.04 13.80
C ASP A 99 -13.01 -24.92 13.13
N LEU A 100 -12.95 -24.92 11.80
CA LEU A 100 -11.72 -24.75 11.02
C LEU A 100 -11.31 -23.29 10.79
N LEU A 101 -12.12 -22.32 11.24
CA LEU A 101 -11.90 -20.90 10.95
C LEU A 101 -10.59 -20.38 11.56
N GLU A 102 -10.27 -20.81 12.78
CA GLU A 102 -9.04 -20.39 13.47
C GLU A 102 -7.80 -20.87 12.72
N GLU A 103 -7.78 -22.13 12.28
CA GLU A 103 -6.69 -22.67 11.46
C GLU A 103 -6.53 -21.87 10.15
N ARG A 104 -7.65 -21.55 9.49
CA ARG A 104 -7.64 -20.72 8.27
C ARG A 104 -7.07 -19.33 8.54
N HIS A 105 -7.40 -18.70 9.67
CA HIS A 105 -6.84 -17.40 10.07
C HIS A 105 -5.32 -17.49 10.26
N GLU A 106 -4.84 -18.50 10.97
CA GLU A 106 -3.40 -18.70 11.19
C GLU A 106 -2.65 -18.91 9.87
N GLN A 107 -3.16 -19.80 9.01
CA GLN A 107 -2.58 -20.04 7.68
C GLN A 107 -2.56 -18.77 6.84
N SER A 108 -3.63 -17.97 6.89
CA SER A 108 -3.72 -16.69 6.19
C SER A 108 -2.69 -15.68 6.72
N GLN A 109 -2.52 -15.59 8.04
CA GLN A 109 -1.52 -14.72 8.66
C GLN A 109 -0.10 -15.11 8.25
N LEU A 110 0.23 -16.40 8.21
CA LEU A 110 1.53 -16.90 7.74
C LEU A 110 1.78 -16.54 6.27
N ARG A 111 0.76 -16.65 5.41
CA ARG A 111 0.85 -16.23 4.00
C ARG A 111 1.07 -14.73 3.86
N VAL A 112 0.36 -13.91 4.63
CA VAL A 112 0.54 -12.46 4.63
C VAL A 112 1.95 -12.09 5.10
N ALA A 113 2.42 -12.68 6.21
CA ALA A 113 3.75 -12.42 6.74
C ALA A 113 4.86 -12.80 5.75
N SER A 114 4.77 -13.99 5.13
CA SER A 114 5.73 -14.43 4.11
C SER A 114 5.71 -13.54 2.86
N TYR A 115 4.52 -13.11 2.42
CA TYR A 115 4.37 -12.16 1.31
C TYR A 115 5.01 -10.80 1.63
N GLN A 116 4.75 -10.26 2.81
CA GLN A 116 5.35 -9.00 3.28
C GLN A 116 6.87 -9.12 3.35
N GLN A 117 7.39 -10.22 3.90
CA GLN A 117 8.83 -10.45 3.98
C GLN A 117 9.48 -10.53 2.60
N ARG A 118 8.87 -11.24 1.64
CA ARG A 118 9.36 -11.29 0.26
C ARG A 118 9.38 -9.91 -0.40
N THR A 119 8.33 -9.13 -0.19
CA THR A 119 8.20 -7.77 -0.73
C THR A 119 9.25 -6.84 -0.12
N ALA A 120 9.45 -6.90 1.20
CA ALA A 120 10.48 -6.15 1.91
C ALA A 120 11.89 -6.53 1.45
N ARG A 121 12.19 -7.83 1.30
CA ARG A 121 13.49 -8.30 0.77
C ARG A 121 13.74 -7.78 -0.64
N TYR A 122 12.74 -7.85 -1.52
CA TYR A 122 12.87 -7.33 -2.89
C TYR A 122 13.14 -5.83 -2.89
N TYR A 123 12.41 -5.05 -2.10
CA TYR A 123 12.63 -3.61 -1.99
C TYR A 123 14.02 -3.31 -1.43
N ASN A 124 14.37 -3.89 -0.28
CA ASN A 124 15.65 -3.68 0.38
C ASN A 124 16.83 -4.10 -0.51
N SER A 125 16.70 -5.14 -1.33
CA SER A 125 17.74 -5.54 -2.28
C SER A 125 18.07 -4.49 -3.35
N LYS A 126 17.12 -3.58 -3.62
CA LYS A 126 17.27 -2.48 -4.59
C LYS A 126 17.70 -1.16 -3.94
N VAL A 127 17.57 -1.04 -2.62
CA VAL A 127 18.04 0.12 -1.88
C VAL A 127 19.56 0.07 -1.84
N LYS A 128 20.20 1.04 -2.52
CA LYS A 128 21.63 1.25 -2.38
C LYS A 128 21.85 2.15 -1.18
N ALA A 129 22.54 1.65 -0.16
CA ALA A 129 22.97 2.47 0.98
C ALA A 129 23.77 3.67 0.45
N ARG A 130 23.30 4.88 0.75
CA ARG A 130 23.99 6.13 0.43
C ARG A 130 24.55 6.69 1.73
N GLU A 131 25.81 6.37 1.96
CA GLU A 131 26.57 6.93 3.07
C GLU A 131 27.31 8.18 2.59
N PHE A 132 27.22 9.24 3.38
CA PHE A 132 27.90 10.51 3.13
C PHE A 132 28.70 10.88 4.37
N GLY A 133 29.92 11.40 4.16
CA GLY A 133 30.77 11.94 5.21
C GLY A 133 30.55 13.44 5.39
N VAL A 134 30.93 13.96 6.57
CA VAL A 134 31.06 15.41 6.78
C VAL A 134 32.07 15.96 5.76
N GLY A 135 31.72 17.05 5.09
CA GLY A 135 32.52 17.66 4.02
C GLY A 135 32.18 17.18 2.60
N ASP A 136 31.38 16.13 2.43
CA ASP A 136 30.95 15.69 1.09
C ASP A 136 30.03 16.73 0.42
N LEU A 137 30.28 16.99 -0.87
CA LEU A 137 29.39 17.78 -1.70
C LEU A 137 28.19 16.95 -2.16
N VAL A 138 27.00 17.50 -1.97
CA VAL A 138 25.73 16.85 -2.30
C VAL A 138 24.77 17.83 -2.97
N LEU A 139 23.95 17.30 -3.89
CA LEU A 139 22.75 17.94 -4.39
C LEU A 139 21.57 17.50 -3.53
N ARG A 140 20.66 18.43 -3.27
CA ARG A 140 19.41 18.23 -2.54
C ARG A 140 18.26 18.08 -3.54
N GLN A 141 17.36 17.14 -3.30
CA GLN A 141 16.17 16.98 -4.12
C GLN A 141 15.19 18.14 -3.89
N VAL A 142 14.66 18.71 -4.98
CA VAL A 142 13.64 19.76 -4.91
C VAL A 142 12.28 19.09 -4.67
N LEU A 143 11.72 19.29 -3.48
CA LEU A 143 10.39 18.84 -3.10
C LEU A 143 9.35 19.95 -3.35
N PRO A 144 8.04 19.63 -3.38
CA PRO A 144 7.00 20.64 -3.63
C PRO A 144 7.03 21.82 -2.64
N ASN A 145 7.53 21.61 -1.42
CA ASN A 145 7.69 22.63 -0.38
C ASN A 145 9.01 23.43 -0.50
N THR A 146 10.00 22.96 -1.27
CA THR A 146 11.28 23.67 -1.49
C THR A 146 11.48 24.11 -2.93
N LYS A 147 10.42 24.05 -3.74
CA LYS A 147 10.44 24.45 -5.15
C LYS A 147 10.46 25.97 -5.26
N GLU A 148 11.37 26.51 -6.08
CA GLU A 148 11.41 27.94 -6.38
C GLU A 148 10.08 28.40 -7.01
N GLN A 149 9.53 29.50 -6.48
CA GLN A 149 8.30 30.09 -6.99
C GLN A 149 8.51 30.55 -8.43
N GLY A 150 7.81 29.92 -9.38
CA GLY A 150 7.89 30.24 -10.81
C GLY A 150 8.58 29.20 -11.69
N ALA A 151 9.25 28.18 -11.12
CA ALA A 151 10.01 27.19 -11.89
C ALA A 151 9.13 26.23 -12.75
N GLY A 152 7.80 26.23 -12.56
CA GLY A 152 6.88 25.42 -13.38
C GLY A 152 7.20 23.92 -13.38
N VAL A 153 6.72 23.18 -14.38
CA VAL A 153 6.97 21.72 -14.51
C VAL A 153 8.43 21.40 -14.89
N PHE A 154 9.17 22.38 -15.42
CA PHE A 154 10.51 22.21 -15.98
C PHE A 154 11.67 22.67 -15.07
N GLY A 155 11.38 23.01 -13.81
CA GLY A 155 12.42 23.33 -12.84
C GLY A 155 13.37 22.14 -12.60
N PRO A 156 14.66 22.38 -12.30
CA PRO A 156 15.60 21.33 -11.97
C PRO A 156 15.12 20.52 -10.76
N SER A 157 15.13 19.19 -10.86
CA SER A 157 14.70 18.30 -9.76
C SER A 157 15.71 18.21 -8.61
N TRP A 158 16.89 18.78 -8.79
CA TRP A 158 18.01 18.76 -7.85
C TRP A 158 18.62 20.17 -7.75
N GLU A 159 18.94 20.59 -6.54
CA GLU A 159 19.44 21.92 -6.19
C GLU A 159 20.75 21.79 -5.40
N GLY A 160 21.68 22.73 -5.60
CA GLY A 160 22.96 22.74 -4.91
C GLY A 160 24.09 23.28 -5.79
N PRO A 161 25.37 23.11 -5.39
CA PRO A 161 25.86 22.15 -4.40
C PRO A 161 25.78 22.62 -2.93
N TYR A 162 25.60 21.65 -2.04
CA TYR A 162 25.62 21.78 -0.58
C TYR A 162 26.73 20.92 0.01
N VAL A 163 27.19 21.23 1.22
CA VAL A 163 28.17 20.44 1.98
C VAL A 163 27.48 19.77 3.16
N ILE A 164 27.85 18.52 3.47
CA ILE A 164 27.40 17.88 4.71
C ILE A 164 28.13 18.50 5.91
N ASP A 165 27.38 19.15 6.80
CA ASP A 165 27.90 19.75 8.05
C ASP A 165 27.98 18.73 9.17
N ALA A 166 26.98 17.85 9.30
CA ALA A 166 26.93 16.84 10.36
C ALA A 166 26.09 15.61 9.99
N VAL A 167 26.49 14.45 10.50
CA VAL A 167 25.69 13.21 10.48
C VAL A 167 24.92 13.12 11.80
N ILE A 168 23.59 13.20 11.78
CA ILE A 168 22.79 13.13 13.01
C ILE A 168 22.57 11.66 13.41
N ARG A 169 22.16 10.84 12.44
CA ARG A 169 21.87 9.41 12.55
C ARG A 169 22.18 8.73 11.21
N PRO A 170 22.30 7.40 11.15
CA PRO A 170 22.36 6.70 9.88
C PRO A 170 21.25 7.20 8.94
N GLU A 171 21.63 7.57 7.72
CA GLU A 171 20.77 8.13 6.67
C GLU A 171 20.18 9.54 6.91
N THR A 172 20.53 10.25 8.00
CA THR A 172 20.02 11.61 8.27
C THR A 172 21.15 12.62 8.49
N TYR A 173 21.20 13.66 7.66
CA TYR A 173 22.31 14.60 7.57
C TYR A 173 21.86 16.06 7.72
N LYS A 174 22.74 16.91 8.26
CA LYS A 174 22.61 18.38 8.18
C LYS A 174 23.45 18.91 7.02
N LEU A 175 22.88 19.86 6.29
CA LEU A 175 23.52 20.51 5.16
C LEU A 175 23.97 21.92 5.54
N ALA A 176 25.01 22.40 4.88
CA ALA A 176 25.41 23.79 4.83
C ALA A 176 25.59 24.22 3.38
N HIS A 177 25.36 25.50 3.10
CA HIS A 177 25.79 26.10 1.85
C HIS A 177 27.32 26.06 1.76
N THR A 178 27.88 26.05 0.54
CA THR A 178 29.33 26.10 0.32
C THR A 178 30.00 27.32 0.96
N GLY A 179 29.26 28.40 1.24
CA GLY A 179 29.71 29.57 2.00
C GLY A 179 29.62 29.46 3.53
N GLY A 180 29.29 28.29 4.09
CA GLY A 180 29.28 28.02 5.53
C GLY A 180 27.96 28.31 6.27
N GLN A 181 26.94 28.81 5.58
CA GLN A 181 25.61 29.01 6.18
C GLN A 181 24.91 27.66 6.38
N LYS A 182 24.57 27.33 7.63
CA LYS A 182 23.92 26.07 7.99
C LYS A 182 22.43 26.09 7.63
N ILE A 183 21.93 24.96 7.16
CA ILE A 183 20.50 24.72 6.95
C ILE A 183 19.93 24.08 8.22
N GLU A 184 18.83 24.63 8.75
CA GLU A 184 18.24 24.15 9.99
C GLU A 184 17.67 22.73 9.89
N HIS A 185 17.04 22.42 8.76
CA HIS A 185 16.38 21.13 8.56
C HIS A 185 17.37 20.00 8.24
N ALA A 186 17.11 18.83 8.82
CA ALA A 186 17.82 17.61 8.51
C ALA A 186 17.22 16.92 7.27
N TRP A 187 18.07 16.29 6.48
CA TRP A 187 17.71 15.68 5.19
C TRP A 187 18.05 14.19 5.19
N ASN A 188 17.18 13.39 4.56
CA ASN A 188 17.41 11.95 4.43
C ASN A 188 18.35 11.65 3.23
N ALA A 189 19.16 10.59 3.34
CA ALA A 189 20.08 10.13 2.31
C ALA A 189 19.43 9.93 0.92
N GLU A 190 18.16 9.51 0.87
CA GLU A 190 17.42 9.31 -0.38
C GLU A 190 17.20 10.62 -1.14
N GLN A 191 17.07 11.73 -0.40
CA GLN A 191 16.87 13.08 -0.93
C GLN A 191 18.19 13.79 -1.28
N LEU A 192 19.32 13.09 -1.10
CA LEU A 192 20.65 13.60 -1.39
C LEU A 192 21.32 12.78 -2.50
N ARG A 193 22.09 13.46 -3.33
CA ARG A 193 22.92 12.84 -4.36
C ARG A 193 24.33 13.41 -4.28
N ARG A 194 25.35 12.56 -4.31
CA ARG A 194 26.75 13.01 -4.31
C ARG A 194 27.03 13.87 -5.54
N TYR A 195 27.63 15.03 -5.32
CA TYR A 195 28.09 15.94 -6.36
C TYR A 195 29.60 15.74 -6.52
N TYR A 196 30.02 15.42 -7.74
CA TYR A 196 31.44 15.29 -8.09
C TYR A 196 31.81 16.52 -8.93
N GLN A 197 32.89 17.20 -8.55
CA GLN A 197 33.49 18.28 -9.34
C GLN A 197 34.26 17.74 -10.55
#